data_AF-A0A286R4Y0-F1
#
_entry.id   AF-A0A286R4Y0-F1
#
_cell.length_a   1.000
_cell.length_b   1.000
_cell.length_c   1.000
_cell.angle_alpha   90.00
_cell.angle_beta   90.00
_cell.angle_gamma   90.00
#
_symmetry.space_group_name_H-M   'P 1'
#
loop_
_entity.id
_entity.type
_entity.pdbx_description
1 polymer ?
#
loop_
_entity_poly.entity_id
_entity_poly.type
_entity_poly.pdbx_seq_one_letter_code
_entity_poly.pdbx_strand_id
1 'polypeptide(L)'
;SGALVIAEREGRVVYTDTDKILFSGDGETLSIPLVMYKRSNKNTCMHQKPQVQRGKCIKKGQILADGAATVEGELALGKNVLVAYMPWEGYNSEDAVLISER
;
A
#
# COMPACT_ATOMS: atom_id res chain seq x y z
N SER A 1 -6.47 -0.38 -11.63
CA SER A 1 -6.71 0.15 -10.28
C SER A 1 -5.82 1.38 -10.10
N GLY A 2 -6.39 2.58 -9.99
CA GLY A 2 -5.64 3.84 -9.92
C GLY A 2 -5.17 4.24 -8.51
N ALA A 3 -5.12 3.29 -7.58
CA ALA A 3 -4.73 3.57 -6.19
C ALA A 3 -3.20 3.54 -5.98
N LEU A 4 -2.46 2.92 -6.89
CA LEU A 4 -0.99 2.84 -6.89
C LEU A 4 -0.39 4.10 -7.51
N VAL A 5 0.73 4.55 -6.96
CA VAL A 5 1.53 5.62 -7.57
C VAL A 5 2.70 4.98 -8.31
N ILE A 6 2.75 5.20 -9.63
CA ILE A 6 3.72 4.58 -10.53
C ILE A 6 4.62 5.67 -11.13
N ALA A 7 5.90 5.38 -11.32
CA ALA A 7 6.84 6.28 -11.98
C ALA A 7 6.55 6.36 -13.50
N GLU A 8 6.16 7.54 -13.98
CA GLU A 8 5.92 7.76 -15.42
C GLU A 8 7.22 7.84 -16.25
N ARG A 9 8.32 8.25 -15.61
CA ARG A 9 9.66 8.34 -16.21
C ARG A 9 10.71 7.72 -15.30
N GLU A 10 11.88 7.41 -15.86
CA GLU A 10 13.02 6.95 -15.08
C GLU A 10 13.70 8.12 -14.36
N GLY A 11 14.37 7.82 -13.25
CA GLY A 11 14.95 8.88 -12.42
C GLY A 11 15.34 8.42 -11.03
N ARG A 12 15.58 9.38 -10.14
CA ARG A 12 16.06 9.15 -8.77
C ARG A 12 15.16 9.82 -7.75
N VAL A 13 14.90 9.11 -6.65
CA VAL A 13 14.17 9.68 -5.51
C VAL A 13 15.08 10.66 -4.78
N VAL A 14 14.69 11.94 -4.76
CA VAL A 14 15.45 13.01 -4.10
C VAL A 14 15.12 13.07 -2.62
N TYR A 15 13.83 12.90 -2.30
CA TYR A 15 13.29 12.98 -0.96
C TYR A 15 11.95 12.23 -0.89
N THR A 16 11.66 11.64 0.26
CA THR A 16 10.41 10.94 0.53
C THR A 16 9.84 11.47 1.84
N ASP A 17 8.60 11.91 1.80
CA ASP A 17 7.79 12.25 2.96
C ASP A 17 6.56 11.35 3.04
N THR A 18 5.78 11.51 4.09
CA THR A 18 4.51 10.81 4.26
C THR A 18 3.45 11.33 3.30
N ASP A 19 3.44 12.62 2.98
CA ASP A 19 2.43 13.28 2.15
C ASP A 19 2.87 13.51 0.70
N LYS A 20 4.16 13.34 0.37
CA LYS A 20 4.70 13.55 -0.98
C LYS A 20 6.02 12.84 -1.25
N ILE A 21 6.32 12.60 -2.52
CA ILE A 21 7.60 12.08 -3.01
C ILE A 21 8.22 13.10 -3.96
N LEU A 22 9.47 13.47 -3.73
CA LEU A 22 10.25 14.26 -4.69
C LEU A 22 11.07 13.34 -5.58
N PHE A 23 10.79 13.39 -6.88
CA PHE A 23 11.37 12.52 -7.88
C PHE A 23 12.07 13.35 -8.96
N SER A 24 13.36 13.11 -9.19
CA SER A 24 14.12 13.79 -10.24
C SER A 24 14.32 12.87 -11.44
N GLY A 25 13.87 13.32 -12.62
CA GLY A 25 14.02 12.62 -13.90
C GLY A 25 14.19 13.64 -15.02
N ASP A 26 15.01 13.30 -16.02
CA ASP A 26 15.29 14.15 -17.19
C ASP A 26 15.74 15.59 -16.87
N GLY A 27 16.44 15.79 -15.75
CA GLY A 27 16.94 17.10 -15.31
C GLY A 27 15.92 17.96 -14.53
N GLU A 28 14.67 17.50 -14.39
CA GLU A 28 13.64 18.17 -13.61
C GLU A 28 13.36 17.44 -12.29
N THR A 29 12.80 18.15 -11.30
CA THR A 29 12.30 17.55 -10.06
C THR A 29 10.78 17.68 -10.00
N LEU A 30 10.09 16.55 -9.95
CA LEU A 30 8.65 16.44 -9.75
C LEU A 30 8.34 16.28 -8.26
N SER A 31 7.29 16.96 -7.81
CA SER A 31 6.66 16.68 -6.52
C SER A 31 5.38 15.90 -6.75
N ILE A 32 5.34 14.66 -6.27
CA ILE A 32 4.19 13.76 -6.38
C ILE A 32 3.47 13.73 -5.03
N PRO A 33 2.29 14.37 -4.89
CA PRO A 33 1.52 14.32 -3.65
C PRO A 33 0.89 12.94 -3.45
N LEU A 34 0.86 12.47 -2.21
CA LEU A 34 0.25 11.23 -1.78
C LEU A 34 -1.10 11.49 -1.10
N VAL A 35 -2.05 10.60 -1.34
CA VAL A 35 -3.37 10.68 -0.69
C VAL A 35 -3.26 10.21 0.76
N MET A 36 -3.58 11.08 1.71
CA MET A 36 -3.51 10.79 3.15
C MET A 36 -4.89 10.81 3.80
N TYR A 37 -5.28 9.69 4.42
CA TYR A 37 -6.50 9.55 5.24
C TYR A 37 -7.80 10.05 4.57
N LYS A 38 -7.93 9.85 3.25
CA LYS A 38 -9.09 10.30 2.50
C LYS A 38 -10.22 9.27 2.58
N ARG A 39 -11.44 9.71 2.88
CA ARG A 39 -12.62 8.84 2.87
C ARG A 39 -13.03 8.49 1.44
N SER A 40 -13.31 7.22 1.17
CA SER A 40 -13.88 6.76 -0.11
C SER A 40 -15.41 6.93 -0.16
N ASN A 41 -16.01 6.76 -1.34
CA ASN A 41 -17.48 6.77 -1.50
C ASN A 41 -18.19 5.69 -0.67
N LYS A 42 -17.48 4.61 -0.31
CA LYS A 42 -17.98 3.52 0.55
C LYS A 42 -17.45 3.60 1.98
N ASN A 43 -16.99 4.77 2.42
CA ASN A 43 -16.52 5.04 3.78
C ASN A 43 -15.29 4.24 4.22
N THR A 44 -14.48 3.74 3.29
CA THR A 44 -13.17 3.14 3.59
C THR A 44 -12.07 4.20 3.59
N CYS A 45 -10.97 3.94 4.30
CA CYS A 45 -9.80 4.83 4.30
C CYS A 45 -8.95 4.61 3.05
N MET A 46 -8.74 5.68 2.27
CA MET A 46 -7.78 5.75 1.18
C MET A 46 -6.52 6.44 1.69
N HIS A 47 -5.44 5.68 1.78
CA HIS A 47 -4.16 6.16 2.26
C HIS A 47 -3.06 5.53 1.41
N GLN A 48 -2.18 6.37 0.87
CA GLN A 48 -1.03 5.96 0.08
C GLN A 48 0.24 6.02 0.91
N LYS A 49 1.05 4.97 0.85
CA LYS A 49 2.31 4.84 1.58
C LYS A 49 3.48 4.76 0.61
N PRO A 50 4.50 5.63 0.74
CA PRO A 50 5.68 5.54 -0.11
C PRO A 50 6.41 4.21 0.12
N GLN A 51 6.82 3.55 -0.96
CA GLN A 51 7.59 2.29 -0.95
C GLN A 51 9.06 2.47 -1.36
N VAL A 52 9.48 3.72 -1.57
CA VAL A 52 10.80 4.05 -2.09
C VAL A 52 11.59 4.90 -1.10
N GLN A 53 12.87 4.57 -0.99
CA GLN A 53 13.81 5.28 -0.14
C GLN A 53 14.56 6.36 -0.94
N ARG A 54 15.00 7.40 -0.23
CA ARG A 54 15.83 8.47 -0.79
C ARG A 54 17.07 7.88 -1.46
N GLY A 55 17.40 8.43 -2.62
CA GLY A 55 18.60 8.07 -3.39
C GLY A 55 18.44 6.85 -4.30
N LYS A 56 17.33 6.12 -4.24
CA LYS A 56 17.05 4.97 -5.11
C LYS A 56 16.76 5.41 -6.54
N CYS A 57 17.36 4.71 -7.51
CA CYS A 57 17.02 4.87 -8.93
C CYS A 57 15.78 4.01 -9.26
N ILE A 58 14.81 4.61 -9.92
CA ILE A 58 13.52 4.03 -10.26
C ILE A 58 13.39 4.02 -11.78
N LYS A 59 12.94 2.90 -12.34
CA LYS A 59 12.64 2.78 -13.76
C LYS A 59 11.21 3.23 -14.05
N LYS A 60 10.96 3.64 -15.29
CA LYS A 60 9.58 3.84 -15.76
C LYS A 60 8.73 2.59 -15.49
N GLY A 61 7.54 2.80 -14.95
CA GLY A 61 6.58 1.74 -14.63
C GLY A 61 6.76 1.10 -13.24
N GLN A 62 7.79 1.48 -12.49
CA GLN A 62 8.01 0.96 -11.13
C GLN A 62 7.15 1.71 -10.09
N ILE A 63 6.71 0.98 -9.05
CA ILE A 63 5.87 1.52 -7.99
C ILE A 63 6.68 2.48 -7.09
N LEU A 64 6.09 3.64 -6.83
CA LEU A 64 6.59 4.67 -5.91
C LEU A 64 5.86 4.62 -4.55
N ALA A 65 4.56 4.37 -4.56
CA ALA A 65 3.74 4.26 -3.35
C ALA A 65 2.61 3.23 -3.52
N ASP A 66 2.35 2.49 -2.44
CA ASP A 66 1.22 1.58 -2.32
C ASP A 66 -0.04 2.34 -1.90
N GLY A 67 -1.21 1.84 -2.29
CA GLY A 67 -2.52 2.31 -1.83
C GLY A 67 -3.11 1.47 -0.69
N ALA A 68 -4.39 1.71 -0.38
CA ALA A 68 -5.07 1.15 0.79
C ALA A 68 -5.25 -0.38 0.84
N ALA A 69 -5.11 -1.07 -0.30
CA ALA A 69 -5.29 -2.52 -0.41
C ALA A 69 -4.20 -3.14 -1.29
N THR A 70 -3.00 -2.58 -1.25
CA THR A 70 -1.86 -3.07 -2.02
C THR A 70 -0.62 -3.16 -1.16
N VAL A 71 0.20 -4.18 -1.39
CA VAL A 71 1.51 -4.35 -0.78
C VAL A 71 2.48 -4.68 -1.91
N GLU A 72 3.54 -3.89 -2.03
CA GLU A 72 4.59 -4.06 -3.07
C GLU A 72 4.02 -4.07 -4.51
N GLY A 73 2.98 -3.28 -4.75
CA GLY A 73 2.29 -3.21 -6.04
C GLY A 73 1.29 -4.32 -6.32
N GLU A 74 1.20 -5.33 -5.46
CA GLU A 74 0.24 -6.42 -5.59
C GLU A 74 -1.00 -6.19 -4.73
N LEU A 75 -2.11 -6.81 -5.12
CA LEU A 75 -3.38 -6.68 -4.41
C LEU A 75 -3.34 -7.46 -3.08
N ALA A 76 -3.57 -6.77 -1.97
CA ALA A 76 -3.57 -7.33 -0.63
C ALA A 76 -4.89 -7.01 0.09
N LEU A 77 -5.91 -7.86 -0.14
CA LEU A 77 -7.26 -7.68 0.42
C LEU A 77 -7.42 -8.16 1.87
N GLY A 78 -6.43 -8.89 2.39
CA GLY A 78 -6.51 -9.53 3.70
C GLY A 78 -5.13 -9.80 4.30
N LYS A 79 -5.07 -10.77 5.20
CA LYS A 79 -3.84 -11.19 5.89
C LYS A 79 -3.69 -12.70 5.81
N ASN A 80 -2.44 -13.14 5.77
CA ASN A 80 -2.11 -14.54 5.98
C ASN A 80 -2.21 -14.83 7.48
N VAL A 81 -3.01 -15.83 7.85
CA VAL A 81 -3.23 -16.25 9.23
C VAL A 81 -2.98 -17.75 9.35
N LEU A 82 -2.53 -18.20 10.53
CA LEU A 82 -2.43 -19.62 10.83
C LEU A 82 -3.82 -20.15 11.19
N VAL A 83 -4.25 -21.22 10.52
CA VAL A 83 -5.59 -21.79 10.70
C VAL A 83 -5.49 -23.20 11.28
N ALA A 84 -6.33 -23.48 12.27
CA ALA A 84 -6.53 -24.82 12.82
C ALA A 84 -7.96 -25.29 12.52
N TYR A 85 -8.09 -26.48 11.96
CA TYR A 85 -9.38 -27.10 11.67
C TYR A 85 -9.73 -28.11 12.77
N MET A 86 -10.37 -27.63 13.84
CA MET A 86 -10.86 -28.47 14.92
C MET A 86 -12.07 -27.83 15.60
N PRO A 87 -13.05 -28.61 16.09
CA PRO A 87 -14.07 -28.09 16.99
C PRO A 87 -13.41 -27.52 18.25
N TRP A 88 -13.85 -26.34 18.70
CA TRP A 88 -13.32 -25.71 19.91
C TRP A 88 -14.44 -25.29 20.85
N GLU A 89 -14.73 -26.15 21.84
CA GLU A 89 -15.69 -25.91 22.92
C GLU A 89 -17.07 -25.36 22.47
N GLY A 90 -17.48 -25.67 21.23
CA GLY A 90 -18.73 -25.17 20.62
C GLY A 90 -18.70 -23.72 20.14
N TYR A 91 -17.60 -22.96 20.35
CA TYR A 91 -17.48 -21.57 19.93
C TYR A 91 -17.36 -21.39 18.41
N ASN A 92 -16.96 -22.44 17.67
CA ASN A 92 -17.00 -22.48 16.20
C ASN A 92 -18.14 -23.36 15.67
N SER A 93 -19.26 -23.43 16.39
CA SER A 93 -20.46 -24.09 15.88
C SER A 93 -20.99 -23.37 14.64
N GLU A 94 -21.49 -24.14 13.67
CA GLU A 94 -22.02 -23.64 12.39
C GLU A 94 -20.98 -22.81 11.62
N ASP A 95 -21.22 -21.50 11.48
CA ASP A 95 -20.39 -20.57 10.68
C ASP A 95 -19.55 -19.62 11.55
N ALA A 96 -19.50 -19.85 12.88
CA ALA A 96 -18.74 -19.01 13.79
C ALA A 96 -17.22 -19.21 13.61
N VAL A 97 -16.48 -18.10 13.55
CA VAL A 97 -15.02 -18.09 13.43
C VAL A 97 -14.42 -17.56 14.73
N LEU A 98 -13.61 -18.39 15.40
CA LEU A 98 -12.74 -17.89 16.48
C LEU A 98 -11.49 -17.25 15.89
N ILE A 99 -11.10 -16.13 16.50
CA ILE A 99 -9.90 -15.38 16.14
C ILE A 99 -9.07 -15.25 17.41
N SER A 100 -7.74 -15.35 17.27
CA SER A 100 -6.83 -15.03 18.35
C SER A 100 -6.89 -13.54 18.67
N GLU A 101 -6.64 -13.15 19.92
CA GLU A 101 -6.50 -11.73 20.30
C GLU A 101 -5.28 -11.05 19.64
N ARG A 102 -4.33 -11.85 19.13
CA ARG A 102 -3.08 -11.40 18.52
C ARG A 102 -3.26 -10.89 17.09
#